data_AF-D5MI90-F1
#
_entry.id   AF-D5MI90-F1
#
_cell.length_a   1.000
_cell.length_b   1.000
_cell.length_c   1.000
_cell.angle_alpha   90.00
_cell.angle_beta   90.00
_cell.angle_gamma   90.00
#
_symmetry.space_group_name_H-M   'P 1'
#
loop_
_entity.id
_entity.type
_entity.pdbx_description
1 polymer ?
#
loop_
_entity_poly.entity_id
_entity_poly.type
_entity_poly.pdbx_seq_one_letter_code
_entity_poly.pdbx_strand_id
1 'polypeptide(L)'
;MSLLKQCGTVLLACALSVTVAPAFVIADIGHDGGAPSVNVAPASATEGSALLRVCADPGNMPLSNNKGEGFQNKIAEILAQAMGAQLTYYYRPYLERGLTSQTVDADRCDMLMDIPSGEERLLTTKPVYRSTFVLVYRNDKGYAFKGLDDPRLLNDLKVGVFQHSAARQVLQERGLARGNTIVHAVSYDTDVNPERQPSRQIRQVIDGRLDVAAIWGPMAGWYKAVEGAPLTILPMNLMDDATPLEFELSVGMRRGAEELKTRIEQALVREQARIRRTLEEYGVPLVECARCLVSGTLPSHGPYTPPAPVTATSPPAAAPDMTQVALQTDAALAGGGTLDEELHYAILASQPKRADYLIARGADVNGRDAQNQTPLMTAVMHGHEPVVALLLNRKADPNRADNDGWTALMRAVQRDDPTMVRLLAAHGADPEAINRNGMSALTMAALHGKSLAAAALLESGAKVDSAIGTARYTPLMISVFSGTQPVAQALLRYGAQVNARNGGGLTALMIAAASNRPEMVALLLGAGADAALKDAEGRTALALARERDAATVVSLLTGRSAVGSAAKPAAQ
;
A
#
# COMPACT_ATOMS: atom_id res chain seq x y z
N MET A 1 2.64 -8.06 44.41
CA MET A 1 2.49 -9.18 43.44
C MET A 1 1.35 -8.84 42.50
N SER A 2 1.61 -8.91 41.19
CA SER A 2 0.69 -8.72 40.06
C SER A 2 0.02 -7.34 39.88
N LEU A 3 0.67 -6.44 39.11
CA LEU A 3 0.05 -5.39 38.24
C LEU A 3 1.06 -4.40 37.60
N LEU A 4 2.28 -4.84 37.22
CA LEU A 4 3.32 -3.92 36.70
C LEU A 4 4.15 -4.47 35.52
N LYS A 5 3.55 -5.29 34.64
CA LYS A 5 4.27 -5.93 33.50
C LYS A 5 3.71 -5.72 32.09
N GLN A 6 2.77 -4.80 31.84
CA GLN A 6 2.10 -4.72 30.51
C GLN A 6 2.13 -3.38 29.75
N CYS A 7 3.07 -2.47 30.03
CA CYS A 7 3.21 -1.25 29.20
C CYS A 7 4.62 -1.00 28.64
N GLY A 8 5.53 -1.98 28.69
CA GLY A 8 6.92 -1.84 28.21
C GLY A 8 7.31 -2.66 26.98
N THR A 9 6.42 -3.49 26.44
CA THR A 9 6.84 -4.63 25.58
C THR A 9 6.71 -4.40 24.06
N VAL A 10 6.26 -3.23 23.58
CA VAL A 10 5.99 -3.06 22.13
C VAL A 10 7.13 -2.38 21.35
N LEU A 11 8.11 -1.75 22.01
CA LEU A 11 9.28 -1.16 21.32
C LEU A 11 10.62 -1.89 21.53
N LEU A 12 10.67 -2.93 22.37
CA LEU A 12 11.92 -3.60 22.78
C LEU A 12 11.97 -5.11 22.47
N ALA A 13 11.19 -5.61 21.52
CA ALA A 13 11.14 -7.04 21.14
C ALA A 13 11.72 -7.34 19.75
N CYS A 14 12.70 -6.56 19.28
CA CYS A 14 13.52 -6.88 18.09
C CYS A 14 15.00 -6.56 18.33
N ALA A 15 15.57 -7.01 19.43
CA ALA A 15 17.01 -7.22 19.57
C ALA A 15 17.25 -8.03 20.85
N LEU A 16 18.09 -9.06 20.76
CA LEU A 16 18.66 -9.90 21.84
C LEU A 16 17.91 -11.19 22.16
N SER A 17 18.28 -12.26 21.45
CA SER A 17 18.82 -13.48 22.09
C SER A 17 19.43 -14.41 21.04
N VAL A 18 20.72 -14.22 20.75
CA VAL A 18 21.60 -15.28 20.24
C VAL A 18 22.63 -15.52 21.34
N THR A 19 22.53 -16.67 22.00
CA THR A 19 23.60 -17.21 22.84
C THR A 19 23.92 -18.63 22.38
N VAL A 20 25.20 -18.83 22.08
CA VAL A 20 25.84 -20.03 21.57
C VAL A 20 26.05 -21.06 22.68
N ALA A 21 25.87 -22.36 22.36
CA ALA A 21 26.71 -23.53 22.68
C ALA A 21 25.88 -24.82 22.92
N PRO A 22 26.47 -26.03 22.85
CA PRO A 22 27.34 -26.62 21.83
C PRO A 22 26.80 -27.99 21.33
N ALA A 23 27.55 -28.61 20.41
CA ALA A 23 27.27 -29.86 19.72
C ALA A 23 27.05 -31.09 20.62
N PHE A 24 26.13 -31.98 20.20
CA PHE A 24 26.24 -33.42 20.40
C PHE A 24 25.77 -34.16 19.14
N VAL A 25 26.55 -35.17 18.79
CA VAL A 25 26.47 -36.02 17.59
C VAL A 25 25.70 -37.30 17.94
N ILE A 26 24.97 -37.87 16.97
CA ILE A 26 25.00 -39.29 16.50
C ILE A 26 23.61 -39.82 16.09
N ALA A 27 23.63 -40.41 14.87
CA ALA A 27 22.84 -41.50 14.29
C ALA A 27 21.53 -41.22 13.53
N ASP A 28 21.68 -41.05 12.22
CA ASP A 28 21.19 -41.92 11.13
C ASP A 28 20.02 -42.88 11.43
N ILE A 29 18.96 -42.77 10.62
CA ILE A 29 18.46 -43.83 9.72
C ILE A 29 17.89 -43.16 8.46
N GLY A 30 18.49 -43.42 7.30
CA GLY A 30 18.05 -42.91 6.00
C GLY A 30 17.11 -43.85 5.23
N HIS A 31 16.47 -43.30 4.20
CA HIS A 31 16.31 -43.98 2.90
C HIS A 31 15.87 -42.99 1.79
N ASP A 32 16.84 -42.72 0.91
CA ASP A 32 16.83 -42.71 -0.56
C ASP A 32 15.66 -42.14 -1.40
N GLY A 33 16.07 -41.28 -2.36
CA GLY A 33 15.36 -40.99 -3.60
C GLY A 33 15.77 -39.70 -4.32
N GLY A 34 16.99 -39.63 -4.88
CA GLY A 34 17.44 -38.55 -5.81
C GLY A 34 16.65 -38.53 -7.14
N ALA A 35 16.67 -37.52 -8.02
CA ALA A 35 17.68 -36.53 -8.41
C ALA A 35 17.00 -35.42 -9.30
N PRO A 36 17.70 -34.44 -9.93
CA PRO A 36 18.94 -33.74 -9.59
C PRO A 36 18.72 -32.21 -9.42
N SER A 37 19.41 -31.58 -8.47
CA SER A 37 19.55 -30.11 -8.43
C SER A 37 20.64 -29.68 -9.40
N VAL A 38 20.28 -28.92 -10.44
CA VAL A 38 21.25 -28.25 -11.31
C VAL A 38 21.88 -27.10 -10.51
N ASN A 39 23.08 -27.34 -9.99
CA ASN A 39 23.96 -26.29 -9.47
C ASN A 39 24.50 -25.49 -10.66
N VAL A 40 23.85 -24.37 -10.97
CA VAL A 40 24.50 -23.30 -11.74
C VAL A 40 25.30 -22.48 -10.74
N ALA A 41 26.62 -22.58 -10.82
CA ALA A 41 27.53 -21.71 -10.07
C ALA A 41 27.18 -20.23 -10.33
N PRO A 42 27.15 -19.35 -9.32
CA PRO A 42 27.00 -17.94 -9.58
C PRO A 42 28.24 -17.47 -10.34
N ALA A 43 28.03 -16.92 -11.53
CA ALA A 43 29.07 -16.14 -12.19
C ALA A 43 29.55 -15.07 -11.20
N SER A 44 30.87 -14.98 -11.05
CA SER A 44 31.57 -14.04 -10.18
C SER A 44 30.93 -12.65 -10.26
N ALA A 45 30.42 -12.15 -9.13
CA ALA A 45 29.93 -10.79 -9.02
C ALA A 45 31.08 -9.83 -9.33
N THR A 46 30.97 -9.12 -10.46
CA THR A 46 31.84 -8.01 -10.78
C THR A 46 31.52 -6.84 -9.85
N GLU A 47 32.53 -6.34 -9.15
CA GLU A 47 32.46 -5.08 -8.41
C GLU A 47 31.95 -3.97 -9.36
N GLY A 48 30.78 -3.39 -9.04
CA GLY A 48 30.13 -2.34 -9.83
C GLY A 48 28.72 -2.65 -10.37
N SER A 49 28.14 -3.82 -10.11
CA SER A 49 26.76 -4.12 -10.53
C SER A 49 25.75 -3.18 -9.87
N ALA A 50 24.97 -2.43 -10.66
CA ALA A 50 23.92 -1.56 -10.14
C ALA A 50 22.83 -2.38 -9.41
N LEU A 51 22.29 -1.86 -8.30
CA LEU A 51 21.17 -2.48 -7.60
C LEU A 51 19.85 -2.12 -8.31
N LEU A 52 18.95 -3.10 -8.49
CA LEU A 52 17.57 -2.89 -8.95
C LEU A 52 16.61 -3.35 -7.84
N ARG A 53 15.96 -2.39 -7.17
CA ARG A 53 14.97 -2.65 -6.12
C ARG A 53 13.57 -2.68 -6.74
N VAL A 54 12.91 -3.83 -6.71
CA VAL A 54 11.56 -4.00 -7.28
C VAL A 54 10.51 -3.98 -6.19
N CYS A 55 9.49 -3.15 -6.35
CA CYS A 55 8.31 -3.19 -5.51
C CYS A 55 7.50 -4.45 -5.78
N ALA A 56 7.24 -5.25 -4.76
CA ALA A 56 6.54 -6.53 -4.88
C ALA A 56 5.47 -6.70 -3.79
N ASP A 57 4.44 -7.49 -4.10
CA ASP A 57 3.42 -7.87 -3.12
C ASP A 57 3.69 -9.30 -2.62
N PRO A 58 3.95 -9.51 -1.32
CA PRO A 58 4.26 -10.83 -0.81
C PRO A 58 3.09 -11.83 -0.82
N GLY A 59 1.84 -11.37 -0.98
CA GLY A 59 0.62 -12.18 -0.91
C GLY A 59 -0.24 -12.14 -2.17
N ASN A 60 0.29 -11.72 -3.33
CA ASN A 60 -0.49 -11.52 -4.54
C ASN A 60 -0.17 -12.55 -5.62
N MET A 61 -0.09 -13.83 -5.25
CA MET A 61 -0.01 -14.90 -6.25
C MET A 61 -1.23 -14.85 -7.17
N PRO A 62 -1.07 -15.03 -8.48
CA PRO A 62 0.14 -15.46 -9.19
C PRO A 62 1.07 -14.33 -9.68
N LEU A 63 0.77 -13.08 -9.34
CA LEU A 63 1.54 -11.93 -9.81
C LEU A 63 2.89 -11.86 -9.07
N SER A 64 2.87 -11.91 -7.74
CA SER A 64 4.06 -11.84 -6.91
C SER A 64 3.90 -12.52 -5.55
N ASN A 65 5.01 -13.01 -4.98
CA ASN A 65 5.11 -13.42 -3.58
C ASN A 65 6.53 -13.31 -3.03
N ASN A 66 6.69 -13.50 -1.72
CA ASN A 66 8.00 -13.46 -1.03
C ASN A 66 8.99 -14.56 -1.46
N LYS A 67 8.51 -15.62 -2.11
CA LYS A 67 9.34 -16.71 -2.65
C LYS A 67 9.86 -16.43 -4.07
N GLY A 68 9.40 -15.35 -4.71
CA GLY A 68 9.77 -15.02 -6.09
C GLY A 68 9.12 -15.93 -7.15
N GLU A 69 8.00 -16.56 -6.82
CA GLU A 69 7.31 -17.52 -7.69
C GLU A 69 6.30 -16.87 -8.64
N GLY A 70 5.93 -15.60 -8.43
CA GLY A 70 4.99 -14.91 -9.30
C GLY A 70 5.63 -14.48 -10.62
N PHE A 71 4.83 -14.31 -11.68
CA PHE A 71 5.40 -13.93 -12.98
C PHE A 71 6.02 -12.53 -12.96
N GLN A 72 5.54 -11.60 -12.12
CA GLN A 72 6.17 -10.29 -11.96
C GLN A 72 7.58 -10.44 -11.39
N ASN A 73 7.78 -11.38 -10.46
CA ASN A 73 9.11 -11.72 -9.95
C ASN A 73 10.00 -12.29 -11.07
N LYS A 74 9.47 -13.19 -11.90
CA LYS A 74 10.20 -13.78 -13.03
C LYS A 74 10.59 -12.75 -14.09
N ILE A 75 9.71 -11.82 -14.42
CA ILE A 75 10.04 -10.72 -15.34
C ILE A 75 11.09 -9.79 -14.70
N ALA A 76 10.99 -9.49 -13.40
CA ALA A 76 12.01 -8.71 -12.68
C ALA A 76 13.39 -9.39 -12.69
N GLU A 77 13.45 -10.72 -12.50
CA GLU A 77 14.68 -11.53 -12.64
C GLU A 77 15.28 -11.42 -14.04
N ILE A 78 14.46 -11.54 -15.09
CA ILE A 78 14.89 -11.37 -16.48
C ILE A 78 15.49 -9.98 -16.72
N LEU A 79 14.82 -8.93 -16.25
CA LEU A 79 15.28 -7.55 -16.42
C LEU A 79 16.58 -7.27 -15.68
N ALA A 80 16.70 -7.71 -14.42
CA ALA A 80 17.92 -7.55 -13.64
C ALA A 80 19.12 -8.24 -14.32
N GLN A 81 18.93 -9.48 -14.79
CA GLN A 81 19.96 -10.21 -15.54
C GLN A 81 20.39 -9.47 -16.81
N ALA A 82 19.42 -9.01 -17.61
CA ALA A 82 19.69 -8.29 -18.85
C ALA A 82 20.32 -6.91 -18.65
N MET A 83 20.21 -6.34 -17.45
CA MET A 83 20.83 -5.07 -17.05
C MET A 83 22.18 -5.27 -16.34
N GLY A 84 22.59 -6.52 -16.05
CA GLY A 84 23.75 -6.80 -15.22
C GLY A 84 23.61 -6.23 -13.80
N ALA A 85 22.38 -6.19 -13.28
CA ALA A 85 22.02 -5.60 -12.01
C ALA A 85 21.75 -6.66 -10.94
N GLN A 86 22.08 -6.34 -9.69
CA GLN A 86 21.67 -7.16 -8.55
C GLN A 86 20.19 -6.90 -8.26
N LEU A 87 19.38 -7.96 -8.21
CA LEU A 87 17.96 -7.85 -7.91
C LEU A 87 17.69 -7.90 -6.40
N THR A 88 16.86 -6.99 -5.91
CA THR A 88 16.27 -7.08 -4.58
C THR A 88 14.81 -6.64 -4.62
N TYR A 89 14.05 -7.04 -3.61
CA TYR A 89 12.63 -6.77 -3.53
C TYR A 89 12.28 -5.97 -2.28
N TYR A 90 11.42 -4.98 -2.47
CA TYR A 90 10.72 -4.30 -1.38
C TYR A 90 9.30 -4.87 -1.29
N TYR A 91 9.11 -5.85 -0.41
CA TYR A 91 7.83 -6.53 -0.23
C TYR A 91 6.88 -5.72 0.67
N ARG A 92 5.73 -5.32 0.11
CA ARG A 92 4.61 -4.73 0.84
C ARG A 92 3.27 -5.02 0.15
N PRO A 93 2.21 -5.35 0.90
CA PRO A 93 0.86 -5.47 0.35
C PRO A 93 0.44 -4.21 -0.44
N TYR A 94 -0.26 -4.37 -1.56
CA TYR A 94 -0.62 -3.27 -2.49
C TYR A 94 -1.36 -2.11 -1.81
N LEU A 95 -2.24 -2.38 -0.83
CA LEU A 95 -2.97 -1.32 -0.11
C LEU A 95 -2.10 -0.54 0.89
N GLU A 96 -1.14 -1.19 1.54
CA GLU A 96 -0.21 -0.48 2.43
C GLU A 96 0.71 0.48 1.65
N ARG A 97 0.84 0.26 0.34
CA ARG A 97 1.66 1.08 -0.55
C ARG A 97 1.01 2.37 -1.02
N GLY A 98 -0.31 2.55 -0.80
CA GLY A 98 -1.08 3.74 -1.19
C GLY A 98 -0.85 4.14 -2.65
N LEU A 99 -1.66 3.62 -3.59
CA LEU A 99 -1.69 3.96 -5.03
C LEU A 99 -0.43 4.72 -5.50
N THR A 100 0.60 3.91 -5.82
CA THR A 100 1.79 4.23 -6.62
C THR A 100 2.75 5.34 -6.16
N SER A 101 2.34 6.23 -5.26
CA SER A 101 3.11 7.44 -4.89
C SER A 101 3.95 7.25 -3.63
N GLN A 102 3.40 6.71 -2.54
CA GLN A 102 4.08 6.70 -1.25
C GLN A 102 5.34 5.81 -1.21
N THR A 103 5.44 4.81 -2.09
CA THR A 103 6.58 3.85 -2.08
C THR A 103 7.67 4.22 -3.08
N VAL A 104 7.29 4.65 -4.30
CA VAL A 104 8.24 5.03 -5.35
C VAL A 104 8.79 6.43 -5.10
N ASP A 105 7.98 7.39 -4.59
CA ASP A 105 8.45 8.74 -4.28
C ASP A 105 9.34 8.78 -3.02
N ALA A 106 9.17 7.81 -2.11
CA ALA A 106 9.97 7.71 -0.87
C ALA A 106 11.27 6.89 -1.02
N ASP A 107 11.71 6.63 -2.26
CA ASP A 107 12.94 5.87 -2.55
C ASP A 107 13.04 4.48 -1.92
N ARG A 108 11.90 3.79 -1.82
CA ARG A 108 11.85 2.42 -1.30
C ARG A 108 12.00 1.35 -2.38
N CYS A 109 11.69 1.67 -3.63
CA CYS A 109 11.95 0.82 -4.80
C CYS A 109 12.19 1.67 -6.06
N ASP A 110 12.82 1.08 -7.06
CA ASP A 110 13.20 1.71 -8.33
C ASP A 110 12.19 1.41 -9.45
N MET A 111 11.51 0.26 -9.35
CA MET A 111 10.63 -0.29 -10.39
C MET A 111 9.37 -0.92 -9.81
N LEU A 112 8.24 -0.72 -10.48
CA LEU A 112 6.95 -1.31 -10.15
C LEU A 112 6.34 -1.94 -11.41
N MET A 113 5.92 -3.21 -11.29
CA MET A 113 5.32 -3.97 -12.39
C MET A 113 3.82 -3.68 -12.52
N ASP A 114 3.28 -3.93 -13.70
CA ASP A 114 1.85 -3.90 -14.02
C ASP A 114 1.15 -2.57 -13.71
N ILE A 115 1.79 -1.47 -14.09
CA ILE A 115 1.22 -0.13 -13.98
C ILE A 115 0.48 0.23 -15.27
N PRO A 116 -0.75 0.77 -15.21
CA PRO A 116 -1.44 1.25 -16.39
C PRO A 116 -0.55 2.20 -17.20
N SER A 117 -0.44 1.97 -18.50
CA SER A 117 0.30 2.87 -19.39
C SER A 117 -0.24 4.29 -19.30
N GLY A 118 0.65 5.27 -19.09
CA GLY A 118 0.24 6.67 -18.95
C GLY A 118 -0.33 7.03 -17.58
N GLU A 119 -0.13 6.19 -16.56
CA GLU A 119 -0.36 6.54 -15.16
C GLU A 119 0.36 7.85 -14.82
N GLU A 120 -0.41 8.92 -14.61
CA GLU A 120 0.15 10.27 -14.51
C GLU A 120 1.19 10.37 -13.39
N ARG A 121 0.99 9.64 -12.29
CA ARG A 121 1.86 9.77 -11.11
C ARG A 121 3.25 9.13 -11.28
N LEU A 122 3.44 8.28 -12.27
CA LEU A 122 4.68 7.54 -12.50
C LEU A 122 5.28 7.84 -13.88
N LEU A 123 6.59 7.65 -13.99
CA LEU A 123 7.23 7.50 -15.29
C LEU A 123 7.04 6.05 -15.75
N THR A 124 6.31 5.83 -16.83
CA THR A 124 6.02 4.49 -17.35
C THR A 124 6.80 4.17 -18.62
N THR A 125 7.19 2.90 -18.81
CA THR A 125 7.69 2.39 -20.09
C THR A 125 6.60 2.36 -21.15
N LYS A 126 6.97 2.07 -22.41
CA LYS A 126 6.01 1.48 -23.36
C LYS A 126 5.34 0.24 -22.73
N PRO A 127 4.08 -0.05 -23.07
CA PRO A 127 3.39 -1.20 -22.49
C PRO A 127 4.13 -2.49 -22.78
N VAL A 128 4.28 -3.31 -21.74
CA VAL A 128 4.85 -4.65 -21.83
C VAL A 128 3.83 -5.58 -22.47
N TYR A 129 2.59 -5.57 -22.00
CA TYR A 129 1.51 -6.39 -22.55
C TYR A 129 0.15 -5.73 -22.30
N ARG A 130 -0.90 -6.27 -22.93
CA ARG A 130 -2.29 -5.92 -22.65
C ARG A 130 -3.04 -7.15 -22.19
N SER A 131 -3.88 -7.00 -21.17
CA SER A 131 -4.74 -8.07 -20.67
C SER A 131 -6.13 -7.55 -20.33
N THR A 132 -7.00 -8.43 -19.85
CA THR A 132 -8.44 -8.17 -19.72
C THR A 132 -9.01 -8.77 -18.45
N PHE A 133 -10.14 -8.22 -17.99
CA PHE A 133 -11.01 -8.91 -17.05
C PHE A 133 -11.62 -10.17 -17.70
N VAL A 134 -11.86 -11.18 -16.87
CA VAL A 134 -12.37 -12.49 -17.31
C VAL A 134 -13.48 -12.95 -16.40
N LEU A 135 -14.45 -13.67 -16.96
CA LEU A 135 -15.34 -14.54 -16.20
C LEU A 135 -14.66 -15.91 -16.06
N VAL A 136 -14.55 -16.38 -14.82
CA VAL A 136 -13.97 -17.68 -14.48
C VAL A 136 -15.03 -18.57 -13.87
N TYR A 137 -15.18 -19.77 -14.41
CA TYR A 137 -16.11 -20.78 -13.90
C TYR A 137 -15.58 -22.18 -14.22
N ARG A 138 -16.11 -23.20 -13.54
CA ARG A 138 -15.66 -24.58 -13.79
C ARG A 138 -16.19 -25.10 -15.14
N ASN A 139 -15.34 -25.84 -15.86
CA ASN A 139 -15.65 -26.39 -17.18
C ASN A 139 -16.84 -27.35 -17.17
N ASP A 140 -17.04 -28.07 -16.07
CA ASP A 140 -18.10 -29.07 -15.91
C ASP A 140 -19.50 -28.47 -15.72
N LYS A 141 -19.60 -27.15 -15.52
CA LYS A 141 -20.89 -26.46 -15.36
C LYS A 141 -21.60 -26.19 -16.68
N GLY A 142 -20.89 -26.26 -17.81
CA GLY A 142 -21.48 -26.08 -19.14
C GLY A 142 -22.08 -24.69 -19.37
N TYR A 143 -21.61 -23.65 -18.66
CA TYR A 143 -22.04 -22.28 -18.92
C TYR A 143 -21.52 -21.80 -20.28
N ALA A 144 -22.38 -21.10 -21.01
CA ALA A 144 -22.12 -20.60 -22.36
C ALA A 144 -22.53 -19.12 -22.47
N PHE A 145 -21.93 -18.29 -21.60
CA PHE A 145 -22.20 -16.85 -21.59
C PHE A 145 -21.75 -16.22 -22.92
N LYS A 146 -22.68 -15.55 -23.60
CA LYS A 146 -22.38 -14.81 -24.84
C LYS A 146 -22.12 -13.32 -24.60
N GLY A 147 -22.44 -12.84 -23.39
CA GLY A 147 -22.32 -11.46 -22.97
C GLY A 147 -22.69 -11.33 -21.49
N LEU A 148 -22.59 -10.12 -20.95
CA LEU A 148 -22.78 -9.85 -19.51
C LEU A 148 -24.25 -9.73 -19.10
N ASP A 149 -25.18 -9.73 -20.06
CA ASP A 149 -26.63 -9.66 -19.84
C ASP A 149 -27.30 -11.04 -19.64
N ASP A 150 -26.52 -12.14 -19.52
CA ASP A 150 -27.10 -13.48 -19.30
C ASP A 150 -27.92 -13.51 -17.99
N PRO A 151 -29.23 -13.79 -18.03
CA PRO A 151 -30.06 -13.73 -16.83
C PRO A 151 -29.60 -14.66 -15.70
N ARG A 152 -28.97 -15.80 -16.02
CA ARG A 152 -28.44 -16.72 -15.00
C ARG A 152 -27.24 -16.10 -14.31
N LEU A 153 -26.34 -15.47 -15.07
CA LEU A 153 -25.19 -14.74 -14.52
C LEU A 153 -25.63 -13.64 -13.56
N LEU A 154 -26.71 -12.92 -13.89
CA LEU A 154 -27.19 -11.77 -13.12
C LEU A 154 -28.06 -12.15 -11.92
N ASN A 155 -28.85 -13.23 -12.01
CA ASN A 155 -29.92 -13.52 -11.04
C ASN A 155 -29.80 -14.88 -10.33
N ASP A 156 -29.07 -15.84 -10.87
CA ASP A 156 -29.09 -17.22 -10.35
C ASP A 156 -27.75 -17.64 -9.74
N LEU A 157 -26.64 -17.12 -10.26
CA LEU A 157 -25.30 -17.57 -9.92
C LEU A 157 -24.64 -16.70 -8.84
N LYS A 158 -23.87 -17.31 -7.95
CA LYS A 158 -23.00 -16.58 -7.01
C LYS A 158 -21.76 -16.06 -7.74
N VAL A 159 -21.67 -14.74 -7.86
CA VAL A 159 -20.62 -14.06 -8.62
C VAL A 159 -19.65 -13.34 -7.69
N GLY A 160 -18.39 -13.77 -7.71
CA GLY A 160 -17.29 -13.05 -7.06
C GLY A 160 -16.83 -11.85 -7.88
N VAL A 161 -16.62 -10.70 -7.24
CA VAL A 161 -16.08 -9.48 -7.85
C VAL A 161 -15.12 -8.76 -6.91
N PHE A 162 -14.18 -7.96 -7.43
CA PHE A 162 -13.39 -7.06 -6.60
C PHE A 162 -14.14 -5.77 -6.23
N GLN A 163 -13.85 -5.23 -5.05
CA GLN A 163 -14.49 -4.01 -4.52
C GLN A 163 -14.43 -2.82 -5.49
N HIS A 164 -13.32 -2.62 -6.21
CA HIS A 164 -13.12 -1.46 -7.09
C HIS A 164 -12.74 -1.85 -8.53
N SER A 165 -13.34 -2.90 -9.09
CA SER A 165 -13.07 -3.29 -10.49
C SER A 165 -14.09 -2.78 -11.50
N ALA A 166 -13.62 -2.49 -12.72
CA ALA A 166 -14.48 -2.21 -13.87
C ALA A 166 -15.45 -3.38 -14.16
N ALA A 167 -14.99 -4.64 -14.00
CA ALA A 167 -15.86 -5.80 -14.13
C ALA A 167 -17.04 -5.79 -13.15
N ARG A 168 -16.81 -5.37 -11.89
CA ARG A 168 -17.90 -5.19 -10.92
C ARG A 168 -18.87 -4.11 -11.39
N GLN A 169 -18.34 -2.96 -11.79
CA GLN A 169 -19.15 -1.83 -12.25
C GLN A 169 -20.09 -2.25 -13.38
N VAL A 170 -19.55 -2.85 -14.45
CA VAL A 170 -20.33 -3.26 -15.63
C VAL A 170 -21.42 -4.27 -15.25
N LEU A 171 -21.09 -5.27 -14.42
CA LEU A 171 -22.09 -6.27 -13.97
C LEU A 171 -23.18 -5.63 -13.10
N GLN A 172 -22.82 -4.68 -12.24
CA GLN A 172 -23.79 -3.97 -11.40
C GLN A 172 -24.72 -3.07 -12.21
N GLU A 173 -24.20 -2.35 -13.21
CA GLU A 173 -24.99 -1.53 -14.15
C GLU A 173 -25.99 -2.37 -14.96
N ARG A 174 -25.66 -3.65 -15.18
CA ARG A 174 -26.52 -4.65 -15.85
C ARG A 174 -27.47 -5.39 -14.90
N GLY A 175 -27.49 -5.02 -13.62
CA GLY A 175 -28.46 -5.54 -12.65
C GLY A 175 -28.03 -6.81 -11.92
N LEU A 176 -26.72 -7.10 -11.82
CA LEU A 176 -26.23 -8.20 -10.99
C LEU A 176 -26.80 -8.10 -9.56
N ALA A 177 -27.52 -9.13 -9.14
CA ALA A 177 -28.24 -9.15 -7.88
C ALA A 177 -27.28 -9.02 -6.69
N ARG A 178 -27.54 -8.04 -5.79
CA ARG A 178 -26.72 -7.80 -4.60
C ARG A 178 -26.60 -9.04 -3.71
N GLY A 179 -27.69 -9.81 -3.56
CA GLY A 179 -27.71 -11.04 -2.76
C GLY A 179 -26.82 -12.17 -3.30
N ASN A 180 -26.48 -12.11 -4.59
CA ASN A 180 -25.65 -13.10 -5.27
C ASN A 180 -24.21 -12.61 -5.51
N THR A 181 -23.90 -11.36 -5.15
CA THR A 181 -22.59 -10.76 -5.36
C THR A 181 -21.71 -10.96 -4.13
N ILE A 182 -20.57 -11.63 -4.29
CA ILE A 182 -19.55 -11.74 -3.26
C ILE A 182 -18.43 -10.74 -3.56
N VAL A 183 -18.39 -9.66 -2.79
CA VAL A 183 -17.39 -8.61 -2.96
C VAL A 183 -16.13 -8.97 -2.18
N HIS A 184 -15.03 -9.16 -2.90
CA HIS A 184 -13.70 -9.30 -2.30
C HIS A 184 -13.12 -7.92 -2.04
N ALA A 185 -13.00 -7.56 -0.77
CA ALA A 185 -12.30 -6.36 -0.33
C ALA A 185 -10.80 -6.52 -0.55
N VAL A 186 -10.16 -5.49 -1.09
CA VAL A 186 -8.69 -5.46 -1.11
C VAL A 186 -8.23 -5.29 0.34
N SER A 187 -7.22 -6.04 0.78
CA SER A 187 -6.74 -6.00 2.17
C SER A 187 -5.26 -5.64 2.30
N TYR A 188 -4.86 -5.16 3.48
CA TYR A 188 -3.47 -4.82 3.83
C TYR A 188 -2.67 -6.01 4.37
N ASP A 189 -3.31 -7.15 4.67
CA ASP A 189 -2.72 -8.33 5.32
C ASP A 189 -2.74 -9.58 4.43
N THR A 190 -2.69 -9.39 3.10
CA THR A 190 -2.73 -10.49 2.10
C THR A 190 -1.54 -11.45 2.20
N ASP A 191 -0.47 -11.02 2.85
CA ASP A 191 0.77 -11.76 3.07
C ASP A 191 0.65 -12.80 4.19
N VAL A 192 -0.12 -12.49 5.23
CA VAL A 192 -0.36 -13.36 6.38
C VAL A 192 -1.71 -14.07 6.33
N ASN A 193 -2.67 -13.55 5.53
CA ASN A 193 -4.01 -14.11 5.42
C ASN A 193 -4.35 -14.58 3.99
N PRO A 194 -4.16 -15.88 3.70
CA PRO A 194 -4.48 -16.47 2.39
C PRO A 194 -5.94 -16.29 1.94
N GLU A 195 -6.89 -16.20 2.87
CA GLU A 195 -8.32 -16.00 2.52
C GLU A 195 -8.59 -14.59 1.96
N ARG A 196 -7.71 -13.64 2.23
CA ARG A 196 -7.82 -12.26 1.75
C ARG A 196 -7.04 -12.00 0.46
N GLN A 197 -6.29 -12.99 -0.03
CA GLN A 197 -5.52 -12.84 -1.27
C GLN A 197 -6.45 -12.63 -2.48
N PRO A 198 -6.12 -11.74 -3.41
CA PRO A 198 -7.01 -11.42 -4.54
C PRO A 198 -7.40 -12.63 -5.40
N SER A 199 -6.48 -13.56 -5.60
CA SER A 199 -6.70 -14.81 -6.34
C SER A 199 -7.62 -15.81 -5.63
N ARG A 200 -7.96 -15.60 -4.35
CA ARG A 200 -8.78 -16.53 -3.56
C ARG A 200 -10.14 -16.82 -4.18
N GLN A 201 -10.72 -15.86 -4.90
CA GLN A 201 -11.99 -16.03 -5.60
C GLN A 201 -11.95 -17.19 -6.62
N ILE A 202 -10.81 -17.39 -7.28
CA ILE A 202 -10.65 -18.51 -8.23
C ILE A 202 -10.67 -19.84 -7.47
N ARG A 203 -10.03 -19.90 -6.30
CA ARG A 203 -10.11 -21.11 -5.46
C ARG A 203 -11.52 -21.37 -4.96
N GLN A 204 -12.27 -20.32 -4.62
CA GLN A 204 -13.69 -20.45 -4.26
C GLN A 204 -14.54 -20.97 -5.42
N VAL A 205 -14.22 -20.63 -6.67
CA VAL A 205 -14.86 -21.23 -7.86
C VAL A 205 -14.50 -22.70 -8.00
N ILE A 206 -13.23 -23.07 -7.85
CA ILE A 206 -12.77 -24.48 -7.89
C ILE A 206 -13.51 -25.31 -6.83
N ASP A 207 -13.54 -24.80 -5.61
CA ASP A 207 -14.18 -25.46 -4.45
C ASP A 207 -15.72 -25.42 -4.51
N GLY A 208 -16.33 -24.74 -5.49
CA GLY A 208 -17.78 -24.64 -5.68
C GLY A 208 -18.50 -23.72 -4.69
N ARG A 209 -17.77 -22.83 -4.01
CA ARG A 209 -18.35 -21.78 -3.14
C ARG A 209 -18.85 -20.58 -3.94
N LEU A 210 -18.19 -20.29 -5.05
CA LEU A 210 -18.65 -19.35 -6.09
C LEU A 210 -18.98 -20.15 -7.35
N ASP A 211 -19.98 -19.69 -8.09
CA ASP A 211 -20.30 -20.25 -9.40
C ASP A 211 -19.45 -19.61 -10.49
N VAL A 212 -19.24 -18.28 -10.38
CA VAL A 212 -18.48 -17.46 -11.32
C VAL A 212 -17.63 -16.45 -10.55
N ALA A 213 -16.44 -16.12 -11.05
CA ALA A 213 -15.66 -14.96 -10.59
C ALA A 213 -15.35 -14.02 -11.76
N ALA A 214 -15.66 -12.74 -11.62
CA ALA A 214 -15.28 -11.68 -12.56
C ALA A 214 -14.00 -10.99 -12.04
N ILE A 215 -12.85 -11.42 -12.57
CA ILE A 215 -11.52 -11.14 -11.99
C ILE A 215 -10.53 -10.68 -13.05
N TRP A 216 -9.41 -10.08 -12.61
CA TRP A 216 -8.31 -9.72 -13.49
C TRP A 216 -7.68 -10.97 -14.12
N GLY A 217 -7.61 -11.02 -15.45
CA GLY A 217 -7.21 -12.19 -16.24
C GLY A 217 -5.91 -12.87 -15.83
N PRO A 218 -4.80 -12.12 -15.62
CA PRO A 218 -3.53 -12.68 -15.18
C PRO A 218 -3.62 -13.48 -13.87
N MET A 219 -4.59 -13.18 -13.00
CA MET A 219 -4.80 -13.96 -11.77
C MET A 219 -5.43 -15.33 -12.06
N ALA A 220 -6.32 -15.40 -13.04
CA ALA A 220 -7.04 -16.63 -13.41
C ALA A 220 -6.18 -17.60 -14.23
N GLY A 221 -5.36 -17.06 -15.13
CA GLY A 221 -4.52 -17.82 -16.05
C GLY A 221 -3.71 -18.92 -15.37
N TRP A 222 -3.06 -18.56 -14.25
CA TRP A 222 -2.14 -19.44 -13.55
C TRP A 222 -2.82 -20.68 -12.96
N TYR A 223 -4.04 -20.56 -12.41
CA TYR A 223 -4.75 -21.73 -11.90
C TYR A 223 -5.08 -22.74 -13.01
N LYS A 224 -5.36 -22.25 -14.23
CA LYS A 224 -5.61 -23.13 -15.37
C LYS A 224 -4.31 -23.70 -15.94
N ALA A 225 -3.31 -22.86 -16.17
CA ALA A 225 -2.08 -23.25 -16.87
C ALA A 225 -1.09 -24.02 -15.99
N VAL A 226 -0.97 -23.64 -14.71
CA VAL A 226 0.03 -24.19 -13.79
C VAL A 226 -0.58 -25.19 -12.80
N GLU A 227 -1.71 -24.86 -12.16
CA GLU A 227 -2.38 -25.84 -11.28
C GLU A 227 -3.21 -26.88 -12.04
N GLY A 228 -3.44 -26.69 -13.35
CA GLY A 228 -4.27 -27.61 -14.15
C GLY A 228 -5.74 -27.63 -13.71
N ALA A 229 -6.23 -26.57 -13.07
CA ALA A 229 -7.60 -26.49 -12.58
C ALA A 229 -8.61 -26.53 -13.74
N PRO A 230 -9.75 -27.23 -13.59
CA PRO A 230 -10.74 -27.42 -14.66
C PRO A 230 -11.60 -26.17 -14.85
N LEU A 231 -10.98 -25.07 -15.28
CA LEU A 231 -11.59 -23.75 -15.38
C LEU A 231 -11.74 -23.29 -16.84
N THR A 232 -12.86 -22.63 -17.10
CA THR A 232 -13.07 -21.80 -18.29
C THR A 232 -12.69 -20.39 -17.90
N ILE A 233 -11.88 -19.75 -18.74
CA ILE A 233 -11.49 -18.35 -18.61
C ILE A 233 -12.05 -17.66 -19.84
N LEU A 234 -13.10 -16.86 -19.64
CA LEU A 234 -13.83 -16.19 -20.70
C LEU A 234 -13.49 -14.69 -20.68
N PRO A 235 -12.76 -14.16 -21.69
CA PRO A 235 -12.43 -12.74 -21.79
C PRO A 235 -13.67 -11.85 -21.85
N MET A 236 -13.66 -10.75 -21.08
CA MET A 236 -14.79 -9.81 -21.01
C MET A 236 -14.59 -8.56 -21.88
N ASN A 237 -13.41 -8.35 -22.47
CA ASN A 237 -13.06 -7.09 -23.14
C ASN A 237 -13.94 -6.75 -24.34
N LEU A 238 -14.58 -7.73 -24.97
CA LEU A 238 -15.48 -7.52 -26.10
C LEU A 238 -16.96 -7.52 -25.68
N MET A 239 -17.25 -7.55 -24.38
CA MET A 239 -18.60 -7.66 -23.86
C MET A 239 -19.18 -6.33 -23.34
N ASP A 240 -18.39 -5.26 -23.42
CA ASP A 240 -18.84 -3.90 -23.10
C ASP A 240 -18.09 -2.88 -23.98
N ASP A 241 -18.82 -1.91 -24.53
CA ASP A 241 -18.26 -0.91 -25.45
C ASP A 241 -17.95 0.43 -24.78
N ALA A 242 -18.39 0.64 -23.54
CA ALA A 242 -18.33 1.92 -22.84
C ALA A 242 -17.28 1.92 -21.71
N THR A 243 -17.21 0.84 -20.95
CA THR A 243 -16.29 0.73 -19.81
C THR A 243 -15.06 -0.09 -20.21
N PRO A 244 -13.84 0.47 -20.06
CA PRO A 244 -12.62 -0.27 -20.33
C PRO A 244 -12.50 -1.55 -19.48
N LEU A 245 -12.47 -2.70 -20.15
CA LEU A 245 -12.26 -4.01 -19.53
C LEU A 245 -10.92 -4.65 -19.92
N GLU A 246 -10.15 -4.02 -20.81
CA GLU A 246 -8.75 -4.34 -21.11
C GLU A 246 -7.81 -3.18 -20.77
N PHE A 247 -6.62 -3.50 -20.27
CA PHE A 247 -5.64 -2.51 -19.85
C PHE A 247 -4.25 -2.86 -20.37
N GLU A 248 -3.55 -1.82 -20.81
CA GLU A 248 -2.14 -1.89 -21.15
C GLU A 248 -1.31 -1.75 -19.88
N LEU A 249 -0.44 -2.73 -19.65
CA LEU A 249 0.40 -2.80 -18.47
C LEU A 249 1.85 -2.54 -18.82
N SER A 250 2.45 -1.63 -18.05
CA SER A 250 3.79 -1.09 -18.23
C SER A 250 4.61 -1.27 -16.95
N VAL A 251 5.90 -0.96 -17.04
CA VAL A 251 6.77 -0.84 -15.88
C VAL A 251 6.78 0.61 -15.45
N GLY A 252 6.39 0.87 -14.19
CA GLY A 252 6.36 2.18 -13.58
C GLY A 252 7.58 2.46 -12.71
N MET A 253 7.98 3.73 -12.66
CA MET A 253 9.17 4.21 -11.96
C MET A 253 8.93 5.63 -11.45
N ARG A 254 9.86 6.16 -10.64
CA ARG A 254 9.81 7.55 -10.21
C ARG A 254 9.93 8.49 -11.42
N ARG A 255 9.22 9.61 -11.38
CA ARG A 255 9.48 10.74 -12.29
C ARG A 255 10.93 11.22 -12.15
N GLY A 256 11.58 11.57 -13.27
CA GLY A 256 13.00 11.97 -13.29
C GLY A 256 14.00 10.81 -13.35
N ALA A 257 13.54 9.58 -13.55
CA ALA A 257 14.40 8.39 -13.68
C ALA A 257 14.60 7.96 -15.15
N GLU A 258 14.71 8.89 -16.09
CA GLU A 258 14.72 8.63 -17.55
C GLU A 258 15.84 7.67 -18.00
N GLU A 259 16.99 7.71 -17.32
CA GLU A 259 18.09 6.78 -17.57
C GLU A 259 17.70 5.34 -17.21
N LEU A 260 17.09 5.14 -16.02
CA LEU A 260 16.60 3.83 -15.61
C LEU A 260 15.52 3.32 -16.57
N LYS A 261 14.64 4.21 -17.06
CA LYS A 261 13.58 3.88 -18.02
C LYS A 261 14.19 3.35 -19.29
N THR A 262 15.19 4.05 -19.80
CA THR A 262 15.90 3.68 -21.03
C THR A 262 16.55 2.31 -20.89
N ARG A 263 17.22 2.04 -19.76
CA ARG A 263 17.85 0.73 -19.50
C ARG A 263 16.80 -0.40 -19.40
N ILE A 264 15.70 -0.16 -18.70
CA ILE A 264 14.59 -1.12 -18.59
C ILE A 264 13.97 -1.38 -19.96
N GLU A 265 13.69 -0.35 -20.77
CA GLU A 265 13.11 -0.53 -22.10
C GLU A 265 14.03 -1.29 -23.05
N GLN A 266 15.34 -1.04 -22.99
CA GLN A 266 16.31 -1.81 -23.75
C GLN A 266 16.35 -3.28 -23.30
N ALA A 267 16.30 -3.55 -21.99
CA ALA A 267 16.24 -4.91 -21.45
C ALA A 267 14.94 -5.62 -21.84
N LEU A 268 13.79 -4.93 -21.76
CA LEU A 268 12.50 -5.42 -22.23
C LEU A 268 12.55 -5.86 -23.70
N VAL A 269 13.11 -5.02 -24.58
CA VAL A 269 13.25 -5.34 -26.01
C VAL A 269 14.18 -6.53 -26.24
N ARG A 270 15.34 -6.56 -25.58
CA ARG A 270 16.29 -7.69 -25.72
C ARG A 270 15.69 -9.02 -25.27
N GLU A 271 14.91 -9.00 -24.19
CA GLU A 271 14.38 -10.20 -23.54
C GLU A 271 12.92 -10.50 -23.88
N GLN A 272 12.38 -9.86 -24.92
CA GLN A 272 10.97 -9.97 -25.34
C GLN A 272 10.48 -11.44 -25.41
N ALA A 273 11.29 -12.34 -25.99
CA ALA A 273 10.92 -13.74 -26.15
C ALA A 273 10.81 -14.49 -24.81
N ARG A 274 11.70 -14.21 -23.85
CA ARG A 274 11.64 -14.80 -22.51
C ARG A 274 10.45 -14.26 -21.72
N ILE A 275 10.20 -12.95 -21.81
CA ILE A 275 9.04 -12.32 -21.16
C ILE A 275 7.73 -12.88 -21.73
N ARG A 276 7.61 -13.00 -23.05
CA ARG A 276 6.47 -13.65 -23.72
C ARG A 276 6.23 -15.05 -23.15
N ARG A 277 7.28 -15.88 -23.12
CA ARG A 277 7.17 -17.25 -22.61
C ARG A 277 6.67 -17.28 -21.17
N THR A 278 7.22 -16.42 -20.29
CA THR A 278 6.75 -16.31 -18.90
C THR A 278 5.26 -15.95 -18.83
N LEU A 279 4.79 -14.99 -19.61
CA LEU A 279 3.37 -14.62 -19.63
C LEU A 279 2.48 -15.78 -20.12
N GLU A 280 2.92 -16.50 -21.15
CA GLU A 280 2.20 -17.66 -21.72
C GLU A 280 2.18 -18.85 -20.75
N GLU A 281 3.28 -19.15 -20.06
CA GLU A 281 3.39 -20.22 -19.05
C GLU A 281 2.44 -19.97 -17.85
N TYR A 282 2.26 -18.71 -17.47
CA TYR A 282 1.31 -18.32 -16.42
C TYR A 282 -0.13 -18.17 -16.93
N GLY A 283 -0.39 -18.49 -18.20
CA GLY A 283 -1.73 -18.44 -18.78
C GLY A 283 -2.33 -17.03 -18.85
N VAL A 284 -1.50 -15.99 -18.89
CA VAL A 284 -1.98 -14.60 -18.96
C VAL A 284 -2.84 -14.44 -20.22
N PRO A 285 -4.10 -13.96 -20.12
CA PRO A 285 -4.93 -13.73 -21.30
C PRO A 285 -4.42 -12.47 -22.01
N LEU A 286 -3.54 -12.69 -23.00
CA LEU A 286 -2.90 -11.62 -23.75
C LEU A 286 -3.85 -11.13 -24.85
N VAL A 287 -4.13 -9.83 -24.82
CA VAL A 287 -4.90 -9.11 -25.83
C VAL A 287 -3.96 -8.59 -26.93
N GLU A 288 -4.43 -8.60 -28.17
CA GLU A 288 -3.76 -7.99 -29.31
C GLU A 288 -3.45 -6.51 -29.00
N CYS A 289 -2.20 -6.10 -29.22
CA CYS A 289 -1.76 -4.77 -28.87
C CYS A 289 -0.60 -4.33 -29.74
N ALA A 290 -0.90 -3.47 -30.73
CA ALA A 290 0.09 -2.99 -31.70
C ALA A 290 1.24 -2.18 -31.07
N ARG A 291 1.02 -1.59 -29.89
CA ARG A 291 2.02 -0.78 -29.17
C ARG A 291 2.74 -1.52 -28.05
N CYS A 292 2.32 -2.75 -27.74
CA CYS A 292 2.89 -3.54 -26.65
C CYS A 292 4.15 -4.28 -27.08
N LEU A 293 5.07 -4.49 -26.14
CA LEU A 293 6.22 -5.37 -26.33
C LEU A 293 5.79 -6.80 -26.65
N VAL A 294 4.82 -7.33 -25.92
CA VAL A 294 4.23 -8.66 -26.12
C VAL A 294 2.77 -8.48 -26.49
N SER A 295 2.45 -8.71 -27.78
CA SER A 295 1.07 -8.79 -28.27
C SER A 295 0.52 -10.21 -28.09
N GLY A 296 -0.74 -10.30 -27.69
CA GLY A 296 -1.49 -11.55 -27.61
C GLY A 296 -2.25 -11.92 -28.87
N THR A 297 -3.16 -12.87 -28.71
CA THR A 297 -4.05 -13.40 -29.77
C THR A 297 -5.52 -13.17 -29.46
N LEU A 298 -5.88 -12.73 -28.25
CA LEU A 298 -7.25 -12.32 -27.96
C LEU A 298 -7.53 -11.02 -28.73
N PRO A 299 -8.64 -10.92 -29.48
CA PRO A 299 -8.94 -9.69 -30.20
C PRO A 299 -9.04 -8.52 -29.23
N SER A 300 -8.45 -7.38 -29.61
CA SER A 300 -8.64 -6.13 -28.87
C SER A 300 -10.02 -5.57 -29.13
N HIS A 301 -10.61 -4.96 -28.10
CA HIS A 301 -11.81 -4.13 -28.27
C HIS A 301 -11.57 -2.98 -29.25
N GLY A 302 -10.36 -2.44 -29.25
CA GLY A 302 -10.02 -1.22 -29.98
C GLY A 302 -10.24 0.02 -29.10
N PRO A 303 -10.50 1.20 -29.69
CA PRO A 303 -10.82 2.38 -28.92
C PRO A 303 -12.19 2.20 -28.27
N TYR A 304 -12.21 2.18 -26.95
CA TYR A 304 -13.46 2.38 -26.21
C TYR A 304 -14.04 3.72 -26.63
N THR A 305 -15.33 3.73 -26.94
CA THR A 305 -16.03 5.01 -27.04
C THR A 305 -16.08 5.50 -25.60
N PRO A 306 -15.38 6.59 -25.23
CA PRO A 306 -15.58 7.17 -23.92
C PRO A 306 -17.09 7.35 -23.82
N PRO A 307 -17.75 6.88 -22.74
CA PRO A 307 -19.17 7.16 -22.58
C PRO A 307 -19.30 8.64 -22.89
N ALA A 308 -20.17 8.98 -23.86
CA ALA A 308 -20.40 10.38 -24.23
C ALA A 308 -20.38 11.13 -22.92
N PRO A 309 -19.49 12.14 -22.75
CA PRO A 309 -19.27 12.73 -21.44
C PRO A 309 -20.65 12.89 -20.89
N VAL A 310 -20.86 12.33 -19.71
CA VAL A 310 -22.11 12.52 -19.04
C VAL A 310 -22.09 14.02 -18.68
N THR A 311 -22.29 14.93 -19.64
CA THR A 311 -23.53 15.68 -19.64
C THR A 311 -24.55 14.64 -19.34
N ALA A 312 -24.77 14.48 -18.02
CA ALA A 312 -26.05 14.04 -17.58
C ALA A 312 -27.02 14.75 -18.51
N THR A 313 -27.87 13.98 -19.18
CA THR A 313 -29.16 14.50 -19.55
C THR A 313 -30.02 14.69 -18.30
N SER A 314 -29.41 14.89 -17.13
CA SER A 314 -29.79 16.02 -16.29
C SER A 314 -29.17 17.29 -16.91
N PRO A 315 -29.95 18.14 -17.63
CA PRO A 315 -29.47 19.47 -18.07
C PRO A 315 -28.76 20.12 -16.89
N PRO A 316 -27.65 20.88 -17.10
CA PRO A 316 -26.66 21.21 -16.06
C PRO A 316 -27.39 21.35 -14.76
N ALA A 317 -27.32 20.31 -13.91
CA ALA A 317 -28.36 20.15 -12.91
C ALA A 317 -28.42 21.47 -12.16
N ALA A 318 -29.51 22.21 -12.36
CA ALA A 318 -29.96 23.18 -11.40
C ALA A 318 -29.80 22.42 -10.10
N ALA A 319 -28.92 22.96 -9.23
CA ALA A 319 -28.37 22.27 -8.07
C ALA A 319 -29.36 21.20 -7.60
N PRO A 320 -29.05 19.88 -7.66
CA PRO A 320 -30.02 18.78 -7.54
C PRO A 320 -31.22 19.18 -6.72
N ASP A 321 -32.38 19.28 -7.38
CA ASP A 321 -33.60 19.75 -6.75
C ASP A 321 -33.73 19.01 -5.42
N MET A 322 -33.63 19.76 -4.33
CA MET A 322 -33.68 19.17 -2.99
C MET A 322 -34.99 18.39 -2.82
N THR A 323 -36.03 18.73 -3.59
CA THR A 323 -37.29 17.98 -3.67
C THR A 323 -37.09 16.56 -4.21
N GLN A 324 -36.28 16.34 -5.25
CA GLN A 324 -36.00 14.99 -5.76
C GLN A 324 -35.11 14.19 -4.81
N VAL A 325 -34.06 14.81 -4.27
CA VAL A 325 -33.18 14.15 -3.28
C VAL A 325 -33.99 13.74 -2.04
N ALA A 326 -34.89 14.62 -1.59
CA ALA A 326 -35.83 14.34 -0.52
C ALA A 326 -36.76 13.17 -0.85
N LEU A 327 -37.44 13.21 -2.00
CA LEU A 327 -38.38 12.15 -2.41
C LEU A 327 -37.72 10.77 -2.52
N GLN A 328 -36.53 10.69 -3.13
CA GLN A 328 -35.79 9.42 -3.26
C GLN A 328 -35.33 8.90 -1.90
N THR A 329 -34.87 9.80 -1.03
CA THR A 329 -34.41 9.43 0.31
C THR A 329 -35.58 9.01 1.19
N ASP A 330 -36.72 9.69 1.10
CA ASP A 330 -37.93 9.36 1.84
C ASP A 330 -38.54 8.02 1.39
N ALA A 331 -38.49 7.73 0.08
CA ALA A 331 -38.87 6.42 -0.45
C ALA A 331 -37.98 5.28 0.08
N ALA A 332 -36.67 5.52 0.20
CA ALA A 332 -35.74 4.55 0.80
C ALA A 332 -36.03 4.33 2.30
N LEU A 333 -36.29 5.40 3.06
CA LEU A 333 -36.65 5.33 4.48
C LEU A 333 -37.97 4.58 4.71
N ALA A 334 -38.95 4.72 3.80
CA ALA A 334 -40.20 3.96 3.85
C ALA A 334 -40.00 2.43 3.76
N GLY A 335 -38.84 1.98 3.24
CA GLY A 335 -38.42 0.58 3.22
C GLY A 335 -37.94 0.02 4.56
N GLY A 336 -37.94 0.82 5.64
CA GLY A 336 -37.63 0.38 7.01
C GLY A 336 -36.21 0.68 7.48
N GLY A 337 -35.39 1.37 6.69
CA GLY A 337 -34.05 1.83 7.11
C GLY A 337 -34.13 3.03 8.06
N THR A 338 -33.19 3.11 9.00
CA THR A 338 -33.07 4.26 9.92
C THR A 338 -32.38 5.44 9.25
N LEU A 339 -32.59 6.65 9.78
CA LEU A 339 -31.91 7.86 9.31
C LEU A 339 -30.37 7.75 9.38
N ASP A 340 -29.86 7.11 10.42
CA ASP A 340 -28.42 6.94 10.64
C ASP A 340 -27.78 5.93 9.67
N GLU A 341 -28.48 4.83 9.37
CA GLU A 341 -28.07 3.86 8.36
C GLU A 341 -28.04 4.48 6.96
N GLU A 342 -29.07 5.25 6.61
CA GLU A 342 -29.10 5.94 5.32
C GLU A 342 -28.03 7.04 5.23
N LEU A 343 -27.72 7.71 6.36
CA LEU A 343 -26.63 8.67 6.43
C LEU A 343 -25.30 7.97 6.18
N HIS A 344 -25.08 6.81 6.79
CA HIS A 344 -23.89 5.99 6.57
C HIS A 344 -23.75 5.61 5.08
N TYR A 345 -24.81 5.16 4.42
CA TYR A 345 -24.77 4.84 2.99
C TYR A 345 -24.51 6.06 2.10
N ALA A 346 -25.12 7.22 2.42
CA ALA A 346 -24.85 8.46 1.71
C ALA A 346 -23.38 8.89 1.82
N ILE A 347 -22.76 8.68 2.99
CA ILE A 347 -21.35 8.94 3.21
C ILE A 347 -20.48 8.00 2.39
N LEU A 348 -20.72 6.68 2.45
CA LEU A 348 -19.97 5.69 1.67
C LEU A 348 -20.03 5.98 0.17
N ALA A 349 -21.20 6.41 -0.32
CA ALA A 349 -21.43 6.75 -1.71
C ALA A 349 -20.97 8.17 -2.11
N SER A 350 -20.37 8.94 -1.20
CA SER A 350 -19.92 10.33 -1.44
C SER A 350 -21.03 11.28 -1.91
N GLN A 351 -22.21 11.21 -1.28
CA GLN A 351 -23.41 11.98 -1.65
C GLN A 351 -23.70 13.10 -0.64
N PRO A 352 -23.02 14.27 -0.70
CA PRO A 352 -23.14 15.31 0.32
C PRO A 352 -24.56 15.86 0.45
N LYS A 353 -25.30 16.09 -0.63
CA LYS A 353 -26.67 16.63 -0.53
C LYS A 353 -27.65 15.69 0.16
N ARG A 354 -27.50 14.39 -0.07
CA ARG A 354 -28.30 13.35 0.57
C ARG A 354 -27.96 13.26 2.05
N ALA A 355 -26.66 13.27 2.39
CA ALA A 355 -26.21 13.35 3.78
C ALA A 355 -26.73 14.61 4.47
N ASP A 356 -26.71 15.77 3.80
CA ASP A 356 -27.21 17.04 4.33
C ASP A 356 -28.71 16.98 4.64
N TYR A 357 -29.49 16.41 3.72
CA TYR A 357 -30.91 16.18 3.89
C TYR A 357 -31.21 15.24 5.07
N LEU A 358 -30.49 14.12 5.18
CA LEU A 358 -30.66 13.15 6.26
C LEU A 358 -30.33 13.76 7.63
N ILE A 359 -29.25 14.54 7.72
CA ILE A 359 -28.89 15.28 8.93
C ILE A 359 -29.96 16.31 9.29
N ALA A 360 -30.49 17.05 8.29
CA ALA A 360 -31.58 18.00 8.50
C ALA A 360 -32.88 17.32 8.98
N ARG A 361 -33.09 16.05 8.63
CA ARG A 361 -34.20 15.22 9.12
C ARG A 361 -33.96 14.58 10.49
N GLY A 362 -32.78 14.76 11.08
CA GLY A 362 -32.46 14.28 12.42
C GLY A 362 -31.56 13.05 12.47
N ALA A 363 -30.91 12.65 11.37
CA ALA A 363 -29.80 11.69 11.45
C ALA A 363 -28.70 12.25 12.37
N ASP A 364 -28.16 11.42 13.26
CA ASP A 364 -27.09 11.83 14.16
C ASP A 364 -25.79 11.97 13.36
N VAL A 365 -25.37 13.22 13.12
CA VAL A 365 -24.10 13.56 12.47
C VAL A 365 -22.90 12.98 13.22
N ASN A 366 -23.06 12.65 14.50
CA ASN A 366 -22.06 12.02 15.33
C ASN A 366 -22.44 10.58 15.75
N GLY A 367 -23.42 9.97 15.08
CA GLY A 367 -23.88 8.61 15.31
C GLY A 367 -22.71 7.64 15.30
N ARG A 368 -22.79 6.57 16.09
CA ARG A 368 -21.70 5.63 16.29
C ARG A 368 -22.12 4.26 15.80
N ASP A 369 -21.31 3.66 14.95
CA ASP A 369 -21.51 2.27 14.55
C ASP A 369 -21.06 1.29 15.65
N ALA A 370 -21.08 -0.02 15.34
CA ALA A 370 -20.67 -1.07 16.27
C ALA A 370 -19.20 -0.97 16.69
N GLN A 371 -18.36 -0.30 15.91
CA GLN A 371 -16.94 -0.03 16.20
C GLN A 371 -16.74 1.35 16.86
N ASN A 372 -17.85 2.04 17.19
CA ASN A 372 -17.86 3.38 17.75
C ASN A 372 -17.26 4.44 16.79
N GLN A 373 -17.23 4.14 15.49
CA GLN A 373 -16.77 5.06 14.46
C GLN A 373 -17.87 6.06 14.13
N THR A 374 -17.48 7.30 13.84
CA THR A 374 -18.41 8.36 13.46
C THR A 374 -18.53 8.48 11.93
N PRO A 375 -19.65 9.01 11.41
CA PRO A 375 -19.80 9.51 10.04
C PRO A 375 -18.56 10.22 9.49
N LEU A 376 -17.97 11.11 10.30
CA LEU A 376 -16.79 11.89 9.93
C LEU A 376 -15.55 11.01 9.73
N MET A 377 -15.31 10.04 10.63
CA MET A 377 -14.20 9.09 10.46
C MET A 377 -14.35 8.26 9.19
N THR A 378 -15.55 7.76 8.90
CA THR A 378 -15.84 7.01 7.69
C THR A 378 -15.55 7.86 6.45
N ALA A 379 -16.06 9.10 6.41
CA ALA A 379 -15.82 10.02 5.31
C ALA A 379 -14.31 10.31 5.09
N VAL A 380 -13.56 10.52 6.18
CA VAL A 380 -12.11 10.72 6.16
C VAL A 380 -11.36 9.49 5.67
N MET A 381 -11.72 8.29 6.14
CA MET A 381 -11.08 7.02 5.72
C MET A 381 -11.21 6.79 4.21
N HIS A 382 -12.36 7.17 3.63
CA HIS A 382 -12.61 7.07 2.19
C HIS A 382 -12.09 8.26 1.37
N GLY A 383 -11.66 9.35 2.00
CA GLY A 383 -11.14 10.54 1.31
C GLY A 383 -12.23 11.41 0.67
N HIS A 384 -13.47 11.34 1.16
CA HIS A 384 -14.62 12.06 0.61
C HIS A 384 -14.65 13.51 1.12
N GLU A 385 -13.71 14.34 0.66
CA GLU A 385 -13.53 15.73 1.12
C GLU A 385 -14.84 16.56 1.13
N PRO A 386 -15.71 16.53 0.09
CA PRO A 386 -16.97 17.28 0.12
C PRO A 386 -17.92 16.85 1.25
N VAL A 387 -17.93 15.56 1.57
CA VAL A 387 -18.73 15.01 2.67
C VAL A 387 -18.11 15.36 4.02
N VAL A 388 -16.77 15.33 4.14
CA VAL A 388 -16.07 15.77 5.36
C VAL A 388 -16.39 17.23 5.66
N ALA A 389 -16.24 18.12 4.67
CA ALA A 389 -16.56 19.54 4.83
C ALA A 389 -18.02 19.76 5.24
N LEU A 390 -18.95 19.03 4.62
CA LEU A 390 -20.36 19.06 4.99
C LEU A 390 -20.60 18.64 6.45
N LEU A 391 -20.07 17.48 6.85
CA LEU A 391 -20.26 16.95 8.20
C LEU A 391 -19.72 17.91 9.26
N LEU A 392 -18.54 18.49 9.03
CA LEU A 392 -17.95 19.51 9.91
C LEU A 392 -18.80 20.79 9.96
N ASN A 393 -19.35 21.23 8.83
CA ASN A 393 -20.29 22.36 8.78
C ASN A 393 -21.59 22.07 9.54
N ARG A 394 -22.02 20.79 9.55
CA ARG A 394 -23.14 20.27 10.35
C ARG A 394 -22.75 19.88 11.78
N LYS A 395 -21.63 20.40 12.29
CA LYS A 395 -21.18 20.24 13.68
C LYS A 395 -20.85 18.78 14.05
N ALA A 396 -20.37 17.98 13.10
CA ALA A 396 -19.63 16.76 13.43
C ALA A 396 -18.46 17.12 14.34
N ASP A 397 -18.28 16.36 15.42
CA ASP A 397 -17.22 16.53 16.39
C ASP A 397 -15.97 15.77 15.93
N PRO A 398 -14.90 16.46 15.48
CA PRO A 398 -13.68 15.80 15.02
C PRO A 398 -12.89 15.10 16.13
N ASN A 399 -13.22 15.35 17.40
CA ASN A 399 -12.53 14.83 18.57
C ASN A 399 -13.20 13.61 19.19
N ARG A 400 -14.34 13.16 18.66
CA ARG A 400 -14.88 11.85 19.03
C ARG A 400 -13.86 10.79 18.66
N ALA A 401 -13.60 9.90 19.60
CA ALA A 401 -12.73 8.75 19.42
C ALA A 401 -13.54 7.46 19.31
N ASP A 402 -13.07 6.54 18.48
CA ASP A 402 -13.64 5.20 18.35
C ASP A 402 -13.21 4.27 19.48
N ASN A 403 -13.54 2.98 19.36
CA ASN A 403 -13.20 1.99 20.37
C ASN A 403 -11.69 1.83 20.59
N ASP A 404 -10.82 2.25 19.68
CA ASP A 404 -9.36 2.17 19.86
C ASP A 404 -8.75 3.53 20.22
N GLY A 405 -9.59 4.53 20.47
CA GLY A 405 -9.16 5.90 20.75
C GLY A 405 -8.76 6.67 19.49
N TRP A 406 -9.10 6.20 18.29
CA TRP A 406 -8.75 6.91 17.05
C TRP A 406 -9.73 8.05 16.79
N THR A 407 -9.19 9.23 16.47
CA THR A 407 -9.96 10.40 16.01
C THR A 407 -9.96 10.50 14.49
N ALA A 408 -10.81 11.38 13.93
CA ALA A 408 -10.81 11.66 12.49
C ALA A 408 -9.44 12.16 11.99
N LEU A 409 -8.75 12.98 12.79
CA LEU A 409 -7.41 13.49 12.47
C LEU A 409 -6.38 12.36 12.34
N MET A 410 -6.46 11.36 13.22
CA MET A 410 -5.59 10.17 13.15
C MET A 410 -5.84 9.33 11.89
N ARG A 411 -7.10 9.23 11.45
CA ARG A 411 -7.45 8.57 10.17
C ARG A 411 -6.89 9.33 8.97
N ALA A 412 -6.89 10.66 9.00
CA ALA A 412 -6.26 11.49 7.97
C ALA A 412 -4.74 11.27 7.89
N VAL A 413 -4.06 11.14 9.04
CA VAL A 413 -2.61 10.83 9.10
C VAL A 413 -2.30 9.46 8.50
N GLN A 414 -3.13 8.45 8.74
CA GLN A 414 -2.93 7.10 8.19
C GLN A 414 -2.84 7.13 6.65
N ARG A 415 -3.61 8.04 6.02
CA ARG A 415 -3.65 8.27 4.58
C ARG A 415 -2.52 9.15 4.04
N ASP A 416 -1.74 9.79 4.91
CA ASP A 416 -0.76 10.83 4.57
C ASP A 416 -1.39 12.02 3.81
N ASP A 417 -2.61 12.39 4.19
CA ASP A 417 -3.44 13.39 3.48
C ASP A 417 -3.36 14.77 4.15
N PRO A 418 -2.52 15.70 3.66
CA PRO A 418 -2.33 17.00 4.29
C PRO A 418 -3.54 17.94 4.10
N THR A 419 -4.37 17.72 3.08
CA THR A 419 -5.59 18.51 2.85
C THR A 419 -6.61 18.18 3.93
N MET A 420 -6.81 16.89 4.19
CA MET A 420 -7.73 16.43 5.22
C MET A 420 -7.28 16.82 6.63
N VAL A 421 -5.97 16.75 6.90
CA VAL A 421 -5.38 17.23 8.17
C VAL A 421 -5.70 18.71 8.38
N ARG A 422 -5.45 19.56 7.38
CA ARG A 422 -5.72 21.01 7.47
C ARG A 422 -7.21 21.31 7.64
N LEU A 423 -8.07 20.61 6.91
CA LEU A 423 -9.52 20.76 7.02
C LEU A 423 -10.01 20.41 8.44
N LEU A 424 -9.59 19.26 8.97
CA LEU A 424 -9.98 18.82 10.32
C LEU A 424 -9.45 19.78 11.40
N ALA A 425 -8.19 20.20 11.30
CA ALA A 425 -7.59 21.16 12.23
C ALA A 425 -8.31 22.52 12.21
N ALA A 426 -8.67 23.02 11.02
CA ALA A 426 -9.45 24.25 10.87
C ALA A 426 -10.83 24.18 11.54
N HIS A 427 -11.37 22.97 11.73
CA HIS A 427 -12.62 22.72 12.45
C HIS A 427 -12.42 22.23 13.89
N GLY A 428 -11.25 22.46 14.48
CA GLY A 428 -11.00 22.23 15.90
C GLY A 428 -10.65 20.79 16.27
N ALA A 429 -10.16 19.99 15.33
CA ALA A 429 -9.56 18.70 15.66
C ALA A 429 -8.31 18.90 16.55
N ASP A 430 -8.24 18.18 17.66
CA ASP A 430 -7.15 18.23 18.62
C ASP A 430 -5.96 17.38 18.13
N PRO A 431 -4.83 17.99 17.75
CA PRO A 431 -3.63 17.24 17.35
C PRO A 431 -2.97 16.49 18.51
N GLU A 432 -3.29 16.85 19.76
CA GLU A 432 -2.71 16.26 20.97
C GLU A 432 -3.53 15.11 21.54
N ALA A 433 -4.69 14.80 20.96
CA ALA A 433 -5.46 13.62 21.31
C ALA A 433 -4.60 12.36 21.12
N ILE A 434 -4.71 11.42 22.07
CA ILE A 434 -3.97 10.16 22.05
C ILE A 434 -4.93 8.96 21.95
N ASN A 435 -4.54 7.96 21.17
CA ASN A 435 -5.28 6.70 21.09
C ASN A 435 -4.95 5.78 22.28
N ARG A 436 -5.56 4.59 22.34
CA ARG A 436 -5.33 3.62 23.43
C ARG A 436 -3.88 3.11 23.52
N ASN A 437 -3.09 3.26 22.46
CA ASN A 437 -1.66 2.95 22.44
C ASN A 437 -0.81 4.14 22.93
N GLY A 438 -1.43 5.24 23.37
CA GLY A 438 -0.75 6.45 23.81
C GLY A 438 -0.11 7.26 22.67
N MET A 439 -0.55 7.07 21.42
CA MET A 439 0.01 7.76 20.26
C MET A 439 -0.85 8.95 19.85
N SER A 440 -0.21 10.11 19.67
CA SER A 440 -0.81 11.28 19.00
C SER A 440 -0.76 11.14 17.47
N ALA A 441 -1.47 12.01 16.76
CA ALA A 441 -1.42 12.11 15.31
C ALA A 441 0.02 12.31 14.79
N LEU A 442 0.79 13.21 15.41
CA LEU A 442 2.18 13.50 15.02
C LEU A 442 3.11 12.32 15.34
N THR A 443 2.88 11.63 16.46
CA THR A 443 3.62 10.42 16.84
C THR A 443 3.42 9.30 15.81
N MET A 444 2.18 9.08 15.34
CA MET A 444 1.91 8.10 14.29
C MET A 444 2.57 8.48 12.97
N ALA A 445 2.57 9.77 12.62
CA ALA A 445 3.25 10.25 11.44
C ALA A 445 4.77 9.99 11.50
N ALA A 446 5.38 10.23 12.67
CA ALA A 446 6.79 9.92 12.94
C ALA A 446 7.08 8.41 12.93
N LEU A 447 6.19 7.58 13.48
CA LEU A 447 6.40 6.13 13.53
C LEU A 447 6.32 5.49 12.13
N HIS A 448 5.34 5.93 11.32
CA HIS A 448 4.99 5.31 10.04
C HIS A 448 5.49 6.06 8.80
N GLY A 449 6.20 7.17 8.97
CA GLY A 449 6.82 7.91 7.87
C GLY A 449 5.85 8.74 7.02
N LYS A 450 4.78 9.25 7.63
CA LYS A 450 3.73 10.06 6.98
C LYS A 450 4.17 11.53 6.94
N SER A 451 5.09 11.86 6.04
CA SER A 451 5.79 13.16 6.05
C SER A 451 4.91 14.34 5.63
N LEU A 452 3.97 14.13 4.71
CA LEU A 452 3.04 15.19 4.29
C LEU A 452 2.08 15.53 5.43
N ALA A 453 1.51 14.51 6.07
CA ALA A 453 0.66 14.69 7.24
C ALA A 453 1.43 15.28 8.42
N ALA A 454 2.67 14.85 8.68
CA ALA A 454 3.50 15.43 9.73
C ALA A 454 3.71 16.95 9.52
N ALA A 455 4.05 17.36 8.30
CA ALA A 455 4.21 18.78 7.97
C ALA A 455 2.89 19.55 8.17
N ALA A 456 1.77 19.01 7.67
CA ALA A 456 0.45 19.64 7.82
C ALA A 456 -0.01 19.75 9.29
N LEU A 457 0.28 18.76 10.14
CA LEU A 457 0.00 18.81 11.57
C LEU A 457 0.79 19.93 12.25
N LEU A 458 2.09 20.04 11.94
CA LEU A 458 2.98 21.07 12.49
C LEU A 458 2.56 22.47 12.02
N GLU A 459 2.20 22.62 10.75
CA GLU A 459 1.61 23.85 10.19
C GLU A 459 0.31 24.23 10.90
N SER A 460 -0.48 23.23 11.32
CA SER A 460 -1.75 23.41 12.00
C SER A 460 -1.60 23.54 13.53
N GLY A 461 -0.37 23.67 14.05
CA GLY A 461 -0.11 23.96 15.46
C GLY A 461 0.06 22.74 16.37
N ALA A 462 0.25 21.53 15.83
CA ALA A 462 0.63 20.37 16.64
C ALA A 462 1.95 20.64 17.38
N LYS A 463 2.03 20.23 18.64
CA LYS A 463 3.22 20.44 19.47
C LYS A 463 4.34 19.51 19.00
N VAL A 464 5.38 20.12 18.43
CA VAL A 464 6.52 19.44 17.82
C VAL A 464 7.24 18.44 18.75
N ASP A 465 7.29 18.74 20.06
CA ASP A 465 8.00 17.94 21.07
C ASP A 465 7.06 17.17 22.03
N SER A 466 5.79 16.96 21.65
CA SER A 466 4.85 16.20 22.50
C SER A 466 5.30 14.75 22.69
N ALA A 467 5.88 14.51 23.87
CA ALA A 467 6.51 13.25 24.22
C ALA A 467 5.49 12.21 24.68
N ILE A 468 5.67 10.97 24.27
CA ILE A 468 4.75 9.86 24.59
C ILE A 468 5.34 8.86 25.57
N GLY A 469 4.44 8.20 26.30
CA GLY A 469 4.76 7.15 27.27
C GLY A 469 5.52 7.64 28.50
N THR A 470 5.69 6.75 29.47
CA THR A 470 6.44 7.04 30.72
C THR A 470 7.92 7.33 30.45
N ALA A 471 8.47 6.76 29.38
CA ALA A 471 9.83 7.03 28.93
C ALA A 471 10.00 8.37 28.21
N ARG A 472 8.91 9.12 27.93
CA ARG A 472 8.93 10.46 27.32
C ARG A 472 9.69 10.54 25.98
N TYR A 473 9.39 9.65 25.04
CA TYR A 473 9.97 9.73 23.69
C TYR A 473 9.34 10.86 22.89
N THR A 474 10.15 11.78 22.35
CA THR A 474 9.67 12.84 21.46
C THR A 474 9.39 12.31 20.05
N PRO A 475 8.57 13.00 19.23
CA PRO A 475 8.35 12.61 17.84
C PRO A 475 9.66 12.51 17.04
N LEU A 476 10.65 13.38 17.32
CA LEU A 476 11.96 13.32 16.67
C LEU A 476 12.69 12.01 17.00
N MET A 477 12.71 11.60 18.27
CA MET A 477 13.31 10.32 18.68
C MET A 477 12.63 9.12 18.00
N ILE A 478 11.31 9.15 17.89
CA ILE A 478 10.53 8.09 17.24
C ILE A 478 10.85 8.04 15.74
N SER A 479 10.89 9.19 15.07
CA SER A 479 11.23 9.26 13.64
C SER A 479 12.64 8.71 13.35
N VAL A 480 13.59 8.93 14.27
CA VAL A 480 14.96 8.42 14.18
C VAL A 480 15.02 6.92 14.39
N PHE A 481 14.32 6.41 15.42
CA PHE A 481 14.17 4.98 15.68
C PHE A 481 13.53 4.27 14.48
N SER A 482 12.48 4.85 13.89
CA SER A 482 11.80 4.29 12.71
C SER A 482 12.56 4.48 11.40
N GLY A 483 13.38 5.53 11.26
CA GLY A 483 14.13 5.79 10.01
C GLY A 483 13.38 6.62 9.01
N THR A 484 12.45 7.42 9.49
CA THR A 484 11.58 8.25 8.68
C THR A 484 12.25 9.61 8.52
N GLN A 485 13.36 9.65 7.78
CA GLN A 485 14.20 10.83 7.62
C GLN A 485 13.43 12.08 7.15
N PRO A 486 12.47 11.99 6.21
CA PRO A 486 11.66 13.16 5.84
C PRO A 486 10.83 13.73 6.99
N VAL A 487 10.32 12.87 7.89
CA VAL A 487 9.60 13.34 9.09
C VAL A 487 10.57 13.97 10.09
N ALA A 488 11.75 13.39 10.28
CA ALA A 488 12.79 13.97 11.14
C ALA A 488 13.20 15.37 10.65
N GLN A 489 13.37 15.55 9.33
CA GLN A 489 13.64 16.84 8.71
C GLN A 489 12.49 17.84 8.93
N ALA A 490 11.23 17.42 8.76
CA ALA A 490 10.08 18.27 9.02
C ALA A 490 10.04 18.70 10.50
N LEU A 491 10.20 17.78 11.44
CA LEU A 491 10.23 18.07 12.88
C LEU A 491 11.33 19.08 13.22
N LEU A 492 12.55 18.90 12.73
CA LEU A 492 13.65 19.83 12.94
C LEU A 492 13.37 21.22 12.34
N ARG A 493 12.80 21.28 11.12
CA ARG A 493 12.39 22.53 10.48
C ARG A 493 11.34 23.29 11.29
N TYR A 494 10.43 22.58 11.96
CA TYR A 494 9.41 23.15 12.86
C TYR A 494 9.88 23.28 14.32
N GLY A 495 11.20 23.24 14.56
CA GLY A 495 11.78 23.60 15.85
C GLY A 495 11.83 22.48 16.88
N ALA A 496 11.78 21.20 16.47
CA ALA A 496 12.01 20.09 17.39
C ALA A 496 13.33 20.25 18.14
N GLN A 497 13.31 20.03 19.44
CA GLN A 497 14.51 20.11 20.27
C GLN A 497 15.45 18.94 19.96
N VAL A 498 16.46 19.18 19.12
CA VAL A 498 17.44 18.18 18.67
C VAL A 498 18.16 17.49 19.85
N ASN A 499 18.36 18.23 20.95
CA ASN A 499 19.03 17.78 22.17
C ASN A 499 18.06 17.42 23.31
N ALA A 500 16.76 17.26 23.03
CA ALA A 500 15.80 16.77 24.02
C ALA A 500 16.25 15.41 24.59
N ARG A 501 15.99 15.21 25.88
CA ARG A 501 16.31 13.97 26.59
C ARG A 501 15.04 13.30 27.08
N ASN A 502 14.93 12.01 26.81
CA ASN A 502 13.82 11.19 27.29
C ASN A 502 14.02 10.83 28.79
N GLY A 503 13.13 10.03 29.37
CA GLY A 503 13.22 9.62 30.78
C GLY A 503 14.49 8.85 31.17
N GLY A 504 15.15 8.19 30.21
CA GLY A 504 16.45 7.55 30.39
C GLY A 504 17.65 8.43 30.02
N GLY A 505 17.42 9.72 29.77
CA GLY A 505 18.47 10.65 29.36
C GLY A 505 18.92 10.51 27.91
N LEU A 506 18.29 9.65 27.10
CA LEU A 506 18.65 9.43 25.69
C LEU A 506 18.25 10.62 24.82
N THR A 507 19.13 10.99 23.90
CA THR A 507 18.86 11.96 22.82
C THR A 507 18.55 11.26 21.50
N ALA A 508 18.02 12.00 20.52
CA ALA A 508 17.82 11.48 19.17
C ALA A 508 19.15 10.98 18.55
N LEU A 509 20.27 11.66 18.79
CA LEU A 509 21.59 11.27 18.29
C LEU A 509 22.07 9.94 18.89
N MET A 510 21.83 9.72 20.18
CA MET A 510 22.13 8.44 20.84
C MET A 510 21.32 7.28 20.25
N ILE A 511 20.03 7.50 19.95
CA ILE A 511 19.16 6.51 19.32
C ILE A 511 19.65 6.19 17.89
N ALA A 512 19.99 7.22 17.10
CA ALA A 512 20.54 7.05 15.76
C ALA A 512 21.85 6.23 15.79
N ALA A 513 22.70 6.51 16.78
CA ALA A 513 23.97 5.84 16.94
C ALA A 513 23.84 4.37 17.36
N ALA A 514 23.01 4.09 18.38
CA ALA A 514 22.73 2.72 18.83
C ALA A 514 22.01 1.86 17.76
N SER A 515 21.32 2.52 16.82
CA SER A 515 20.61 1.87 15.72
C SER A 515 21.40 1.79 14.41
N ASN A 516 22.67 2.22 14.41
CA ASN A 516 23.55 2.27 13.23
C ASN A 516 22.94 3.00 12.01
N ARG A 517 22.46 4.24 12.20
CA ARG A 517 21.78 5.04 11.16
C ARG A 517 22.60 6.27 10.75
N PRO A 518 23.60 6.14 9.86
CA PRO A 518 24.54 7.20 9.54
C PRO A 518 23.87 8.46 8.95
N GLU A 519 22.82 8.30 8.15
CA GLU A 519 22.07 9.42 7.55
C GLU A 519 21.33 10.24 8.60
N MET A 520 20.76 9.57 9.61
CA MET A 520 20.12 10.24 10.75
C MET A 520 21.16 10.91 11.65
N VAL A 521 22.32 10.30 11.86
CA VAL A 521 23.44 10.90 12.60
C VAL A 521 23.88 12.19 11.88
N ALA A 522 24.09 12.14 10.58
CA ALA A 522 24.47 13.31 9.78
C ALA A 522 23.41 14.42 9.85
N LEU A 523 22.12 14.07 9.70
CA LEU A 523 21.00 15.01 9.82
C LEU A 523 20.99 15.70 11.18
N LEU A 524 21.10 14.93 12.27
CA LEU A 524 21.04 15.45 13.63
C LEU A 524 22.25 16.32 13.97
N LEU A 525 23.46 15.91 13.58
CA LEU A 525 24.66 16.73 13.76
C LEU A 525 24.56 18.05 12.97
N GLY A 526 24.07 17.98 11.72
CA GLY A 526 23.81 19.17 10.90
C GLY A 526 22.76 20.11 11.52
N ALA A 527 21.85 19.58 12.33
CA ALA A 527 20.86 20.34 13.09
C ALA A 527 21.35 20.77 14.49
N GLY A 528 22.62 20.57 14.83
CA GLY A 528 23.21 21.02 16.10
C GLY A 528 23.08 20.03 17.27
N ALA A 529 22.97 18.73 17.00
CA ALA A 529 22.99 17.72 18.04
C ALA A 529 24.34 17.69 18.79
N ASP A 530 24.29 17.71 20.12
CA ASP A 530 25.46 17.63 20.99
C ASP A 530 25.85 16.16 21.25
N ALA A 531 26.95 15.74 20.63
CA ALA A 531 27.50 14.40 20.76
C ALA A 531 28.13 14.10 22.13
N ALA A 532 28.39 15.13 22.95
CA ALA A 532 28.97 15.00 24.29
C ALA A 532 27.94 14.71 25.39
N LEU A 533 26.65 14.88 25.10
CA LEU A 533 25.57 14.51 26.03
C LEU A 533 25.69 13.03 26.42
N LYS A 534 25.30 12.73 27.66
CA LYS A 534 25.34 11.39 28.25
C LYS A 534 23.94 10.93 28.61
N ASP A 535 23.65 9.64 28.45
CA ASP A 535 22.42 9.02 28.96
C ASP A 535 22.48 8.86 30.50
N ALA A 536 21.46 8.23 31.10
CA ALA A 536 21.41 7.97 32.54
C ALA A 536 22.54 7.03 33.02
N GLU A 537 23.07 6.18 32.15
CA GLU A 537 24.20 5.29 32.42
C GLU A 537 25.56 5.95 32.15
N GLY A 538 25.59 7.23 31.74
CA GLY A 538 26.81 7.98 31.48
C GLY A 538 27.42 7.76 30.08
N ARG A 539 26.71 7.09 29.17
CA ARG A 539 27.18 6.77 27.81
C ARG A 539 26.84 7.90 26.83
N THR A 540 27.77 8.20 25.93
CA THR A 540 27.55 9.14 24.81
C THR A 540 27.05 8.40 23.57
N ALA A 541 26.62 9.14 22.54
CA ALA A 541 26.31 8.56 21.23
C ALA A 541 27.47 7.73 20.66
N LEU A 542 28.72 8.18 20.85
CA LEU A 542 29.92 7.45 20.41
C LEU A 542 30.12 6.14 21.19
N ALA A 543 29.88 6.15 22.51
CA ALA A 543 29.97 4.93 23.32
C ALA A 543 28.95 3.89 22.85
N LEU A 544 27.69 4.31 22.64
CA LEU A 544 26.63 3.44 22.14
C LEU A 544 26.93 2.90 20.73
N ALA A 545 27.49 3.73 19.83
CA ALA A 545 27.90 3.28 18.50
C ALA A 545 28.99 2.19 18.56
N ARG A 546 29.96 2.34 19.48
CA ARG A 546 31.04 1.34 19.68
C ARG A 546 30.52 0.04 20.28
N GLU A 547 29.62 0.12 21.27
CA GLU A 547 28.98 -1.07 21.87
C GLU A 547 28.18 -1.89 20.86
N ARG A 548 27.77 -1.28 19.73
CA ARG A 548 26.96 -1.92 18.68
C ARG A 548 27.74 -2.16 17.39
N ASP A 549 29.06 -2.01 17.40
CA ASP A 549 29.94 -2.18 16.24
C ASP A 549 29.53 -1.35 15.01
N ALA A 550 28.95 -0.17 15.23
CA ALA A 550 28.44 0.74 14.20
C ALA A 550 29.58 1.57 13.55
N ALA A 551 30.46 0.92 12.79
CA ALA A 551 31.71 1.49 12.26
C ALA A 551 31.53 2.84 11.52
N THR A 552 30.54 2.94 10.63
CA THR A 552 30.25 4.17 9.88
C THR A 552 29.83 5.31 10.79
N VAL A 553 28.98 5.03 11.78
CA VAL A 553 28.57 6.02 12.79
C VAL A 553 29.75 6.44 13.67
N VAL A 554 30.61 5.51 14.08
CA VAL A 554 31.82 5.83 14.85
C VAL A 554 32.72 6.79 14.06
N SER A 555 32.89 6.56 12.76
CA SER A 555 33.63 7.45 11.86
C SER A 555 32.99 8.85 11.80
N LEU A 556 31.66 8.94 11.62
CA LEU A 556 30.93 10.22 11.61
C LEU A 556 31.06 10.99 12.94
N LEU A 557 30.92 10.31 14.07
CA LEU A 557 30.98 10.92 15.41
C LEU A 557 32.40 11.30 15.86
N THR A 558 33.44 10.72 15.26
CA THR A 558 34.84 11.04 15.57
C THR A 558 35.45 12.06 14.60
N GLY A 559 34.67 12.58 13.65
CA GLY A 559 35.15 13.55 12.65
C GLY A 559 36.15 12.95 11.65
N ARG A 560 36.27 11.62 11.60
CA ARG A 560 37.10 10.92 10.60
C ARG A 560 36.24 10.66 9.38
N SER A 561 36.16 11.62 8.45
CA SER A 561 35.69 11.32 7.10
C SER A 561 36.49 10.15 6.55
N ALA A 562 35.81 9.17 5.97
CA ALA A 562 36.43 8.11 5.18
C ALA A 562 37.06 8.73 3.92
N VAL A 563 38.21 9.37 4.07
CA VAL A 563 39.14 9.68 3.00
C VAL A 563 40.38 8.88 3.31
N GLY A 564 40.64 7.88 2.46
CA GLY A 564 41.77 6.97 2.59
C GLY A 564 43.07 7.74 2.79
N SER A 565 43.85 7.32 3.78
CA SER A 565 45.23 7.75 3.91
C SER A 565 46.04 7.16 2.75
N ALA A 566 46.16 7.91 1.65
CA ALA A 566 47.22 7.70 0.70
C ALA A 566 48.46 8.42 1.23
N ALA A 567 49.51 7.63 1.45
CA ALA A 567 50.77 8.03 2.04
C ALA A 567 51.40 9.25 1.33
N LYS A 568 51.91 10.17 2.14
CA LYS A 568 52.87 11.19 1.70
C LYS A 568 54.18 10.45 1.34
N PRO A 569 54.77 10.62 0.14
CA PRO A 569 56.10 10.09 -0.11
C PRO A 569 57.10 10.81 0.79
N ALA A 570 57.92 10.06 1.50
CA ALA A 570 59.06 10.59 2.23
C ALA A 570 60.04 11.22 1.23
N ALA A 571 60.42 12.46 1.50
CA ALA A 571 61.57 13.08 0.86
C ALA A 571 62.84 12.60 1.59
N GLN A 572 63.67 11.83 0.88
CA GLN A 572 65.13 11.97 0.79
C GLN A 572 65.67 10.95 -0.21
#